data_AF-A0A2E9EDA9-F1
#
_entry.id   AF-A0A2E9EDA9-F1
#
_cell.length_a   1.000
_cell.length_b   1.000
_cell.length_c   1.000
_cell.angle_alpha   90.00
_cell.angle_beta   90.00
_cell.angle_gamma   90.00
#
_symmetry.space_group_name_H-M   'P 1'
#
loop_
_entity.id
_entity.type
_entity.pdbx_description
1 polymer ?
#
loop_
_entity_poly.entity_id
_entity_poly.type
_entity_poly.pdbx_seq_one_letter_code
_entity_poly.pdbx_strand_id
1 'polypeptide(L)'
;MNFVDVAIPSPLRSTFTYKNNTGELLAGKRVLVEFGKRKLVGVVTTDKSDFEGQYKIKDVLQVLDEKPTFNDIQLITIERISKHYMHPIG
;
A
#
# COMPACT_ATOMS: atom_id res chain seq x y z
N MET A 1 -11.99 5.25 5.56
CA MET A 1 -11.59 4.20 4.61
C MET A 1 -10.93 3.09 5.42
N ASN A 2 -11.53 1.90 5.45
CA ASN A 2 -11.16 0.84 6.40
C ASN A 2 -10.01 -0.05 5.91
N PHE A 3 -9.65 0.07 4.64
CA PHE A 3 -8.62 -0.74 4.01
C PHE A 3 -7.70 0.12 3.16
N VAL A 4 -6.49 -0.36 2.93
CA VAL A 4 -5.49 0.28 2.08
C VAL A 4 -4.78 -0.76 1.24
N ASP A 5 -4.50 -0.43 -0.02
CA ASP A 5 -3.58 -1.19 -0.85
C ASP A 5 -2.16 -0.69 -0.66
N VAL A 6 -1.24 -1.62 -0.42
CA VAL A 6 0.16 -1.34 -0.13
C VAL A 6 1.04 -1.99 -1.18
N ALA A 7 1.88 -1.18 -1.83
CA ALA A 7 2.99 -1.64 -2.65
C ALA A 7 4.15 -2.06 -1.74
N ILE A 8 4.67 -3.27 -1.93
CA ILE A 8 5.70 -3.90 -1.09
C ILE A 8 6.90 -4.29 -1.97
N PRO A 9 8.15 -4.10 -1.49
CA PRO A 9 9.38 -4.46 -2.22
C PRO A 9 9.50 -5.97 -2.39
N SER A 10 8.84 -6.47 -3.43
CA SER A 10 8.64 -7.87 -3.75
C SER A 10 8.54 -8.02 -5.27
N PRO A 11 9.01 -9.12 -5.87
CA PRO A 11 8.89 -9.34 -7.32
C PRO A 11 7.45 -9.54 -7.82
N LEU A 12 6.44 -9.40 -6.95
CA LEU A 12 5.04 -9.59 -7.27
C LEU A 12 4.44 -8.32 -7.85
N ARG A 13 3.82 -8.44 -9.02
CA ARG A 13 3.19 -7.33 -9.75
C ARG A 13 1.79 -7.04 -9.24
N SER A 14 1.66 -6.87 -7.93
CA SER A 14 0.40 -6.62 -7.23
C SER A 14 0.63 -5.78 -5.98
N THR A 15 -0.38 -5.02 -5.59
CA THR A 15 -0.48 -4.47 -4.24
C THR A 15 -1.15 -5.48 -3.31
N PHE A 16 -1.02 -5.26 -2.01
CA PHE A 16 -1.61 -6.12 -0.99
C PHE A 16 -2.51 -5.30 -0.09
N THR A 17 -3.71 -5.81 0.20
CA THR A 17 -4.68 -5.08 1.00
C THR A 17 -4.43 -5.32 2.50
N TYR A 18 -4.42 -4.23 3.27
CA TYR A 18 -4.30 -4.23 4.72
C TYR A 18 -5.45 -3.45 5.34
N LYS A 19 -5.77 -3.76 6.60
CA LYS A 19 -6.74 -3.00 7.38
C LYS A 19 -6.11 -1.71 7.89
N ASN A 20 -6.82 -0.60 7.68
CA ASN A 20 -6.48 0.71 8.20
C ASN A 20 -7.34 1.00 9.43
N ASN A 21 -6.71 1.04 10.61
CA ASN A 21 -7.37 1.33 11.88
C ASN A 21 -7.15 2.78 12.34
N THR A 22 -6.49 3.63 11.55
CA THR A 22 -6.13 5.00 11.95
C THR A 22 -7.27 5.99 11.78
N GLY A 23 -8.24 5.68 10.90
CA GLY A 23 -9.32 6.61 10.52
C GLY A 23 -8.88 7.71 9.55
N GLU A 24 -7.59 7.83 9.24
CA GLU A 24 -7.03 8.81 8.32
C GLU A 24 -6.82 8.23 6.91
N LEU A 25 -6.69 9.11 5.92
CA LEU A 25 -6.22 8.75 4.58
C LEU A 25 -4.71 8.52 4.61
N LEU A 26 -4.28 7.40 4.04
CA LEU A 26 -2.89 6.98 4.06
C LEU A 26 -2.22 6.95 2.69
N ALA A 27 -2.95 7.17 1.58
CA ALA A 27 -2.37 7.23 0.24
C ALA A 27 -1.10 8.09 0.21
N GLY A 28 -0.03 7.51 -0.34
CA GLY A 28 1.27 8.15 -0.49
C GLY A 28 2.16 8.11 0.75
N LYS A 29 1.66 7.67 1.91
CA LYS A 29 2.46 7.46 3.12
C LYS A 29 3.14 6.08 3.11
N ARG A 30 4.29 6.00 3.77
CA ARG A 30 4.94 4.73 4.08
C ARG A 30 4.32 4.10 5.32
N VAL A 31 4.17 2.79 5.28
CA VAL A 31 3.59 1.99 6.36
C VAL A 31 4.46 0.77 6.64
N LEU A 32 4.54 0.38 7.92
CA LEU A 32 5.10 -0.89 8.34
C LEU A 32 4.01 -1.96 8.31
N VAL A 33 4.25 -3.06 7.60
CA VAL A 33 3.31 -4.17 7.47
C VAL A 33 4.01 -5.52 7.62
N GLU A 34 3.24 -6.56 7.95
CA GLU A 34 3.73 -7.93 7.84
C GLU A 34 3.50 -8.49 6.43
N PHE A 35 4.55 -9.09 5.87
CA PHE A 35 4.48 -9.80 4.59
C PHE A 35 5.16 -11.17 4.74
N GLY A 36 4.35 -12.23 4.76
CA GLY A 36 4.79 -13.55 5.19
C GLY A 36 5.25 -13.53 6.66
N LYS A 37 6.50 -13.96 6.92
CA LYS A 37 7.15 -13.96 8.24
C LYS A 37 7.98 -12.70 8.53
N ARG A 38 8.04 -11.74 7.59
CA ARG A 38 8.87 -10.54 7.70
C ARG A 38 8.02 -9.31 7.95
N LYS A 39 8.61 -8.29 8.58
CA LYS A 39 8.08 -6.92 8.60
C LYS A 39 8.80 -6.10 7.56
N LEU A 40 8.06 -5.39 6.72
CA LEU A 40 8.59 -4.59 5.62
C LEU A 40 7.93 -3.22 5.61
N VAL A 41 8.66 -2.24 5.08
CA VAL A 41 8.09 -0.95 4.73
C VAL A 41 7.46 -1.07 3.34
N GLY A 42 6.21 -0.63 3.22
CA GLY A 42 5.53 -0.47 1.95
C GLY A 42 4.98 0.94 1.80
N VAL A 43 4.48 1.26 0.61
CA VAL A 43 3.84 2.54 0.30
C VAL A 43 2.36 2.31 0.04
N VAL A 44 1.49 3.07 0.71
CA VAL A 44 0.05 3.00 0.43
C VAL A 44 -0.22 3.64 -0.92
N THR A 45 -0.80 2.88 -1.86
CA THR A 45 -1.15 3.39 -3.19
C THR A 45 -2.58 3.89 -3.26
N THR A 46 -3.48 3.33 -2.44
CA THR A 46 -4.92 3.61 -2.53
C THR A 46 -5.60 3.33 -1.20
N ASP A 47 -6.45 4.25 -0.76
CA ASP A 47 -7.39 4.02 0.34
C ASP A 47 -8.71 3.42 -0.19
N LYS A 48 -9.27 2.46 0.54
CA LYS A 48 -10.49 1.71 0.17
C LYS A 48 -11.50 1.70 1.31
N SER A 49 -12.79 1.74 0.94
CA SER A 49 -13.89 1.58 1.89
C SER A 49 -14.11 0.12 2.27
N ASP A 50 -13.92 -0.79 1.32
CA ASP A 50 -14.26 -2.20 1.46
C ASP A 50 -13.18 -3.13 0.89
N PHE A 51 -13.27 -4.42 1.25
CA PHE A 51 -12.40 -5.49 0.79
C PHE A 51 -13.23 -6.76 0.50
N GLU A 52 -13.21 -7.18 -0.77
CA GLU A 52 -13.97 -8.36 -1.25
C GLU A 52 -13.09 -9.61 -1.46
N GLY A 53 -11.89 -9.66 -0.86
CA GLY A 53 -10.97 -10.78 -1.07
C GLY A 53 -11.22 -11.96 -0.13
N GLN A 54 -10.78 -13.15 -0.55
CA GLN A 54 -10.98 -14.41 0.18
C GLN A 54 -9.88 -14.72 1.21
N TYR A 55 -8.90 -13.84 1.39
CA TYR A 55 -7.77 -14.06 2.29
C TYR A 55 -7.90 -13.29 3.60
N LYS A 56 -7.26 -13.80 4.65
CA LYS A 56 -7.22 -13.15 5.96
C LYS A 56 -6.44 -11.83 5.85
N ILE A 57 -7.14 -10.71 6.07
CA ILE A 57 -6.54 -9.38 6.15
C ILE A 57 -5.66 -9.26 7.40
N LYS A 58 -4.50 -8.63 7.22
CA LYS A 58 -3.63 -8.17 8.31
C LYS A 58 -3.78 -6.66 8.50
N ASP A 59 -3.46 -6.17 9.69
CA ASP A 59 -3.47 -4.75 10.00
C ASP A 59 -2.20 -4.05 9.49
N VAL A 60 -2.32 -2.75 9.18
CA VAL A 60 -1.17 -1.84 9.16
C VAL A 60 -0.60 -1.76 10.57
N LEU A 61 0.69 -2.07 10.75
CA LEU A 61 1.33 -2.05 12.07
C LEU A 61 1.65 -0.65 12.54
N GLN A 62 2.11 0.20 11.61
CA GLN A 62 2.53 1.57 11.92
C GLN A 62 2.50 2.44 10.65
N VAL A 63 2.07 3.69 10.79
CA VAL A 63 2.25 4.73 9.77
C VAL A 63 3.57 5.46 10.05
N LEU A 64 4.42 5.57 9.04
CA LEU A 64 5.80 6.05 9.19
C LEU A 64 6.00 7.52 8.79
N ASP A 65 5.02 8.11 8.10
CA ASP A 65 5.07 9.50 7.65
C ASP A 65 3.86 10.30 8.15
N GLU A 66 4.09 11.52 8.63
CA GLU A 66 3.00 12.44 9.01
C GLU A 66 2.22 12.93 7.78
N LYS A 67 2.96 13.22 6.69
CA LYS A 67 2.43 13.68 5.40
C LYS A 67 2.76 12.66 4.31
N PRO A 68 1.97 12.57 3.22
CA PRO A 68 2.29 11.70 2.10
C PRO A 68 3.70 11.99 1.56
N THR A 69 4.52 10.94 1.47
CA THR A 69 5.83 11.00 0.81
C THR A 69 5.64 11.17 -0.71
N PHE A 70 4.59 10.54 -1.25
CA PHE A 70 4.16 10.69 -2.63
C PHE A 70 2.79 11.36 -2.69
N ASN A 71 2.64 12.38 -3.53
CA ASN A 71 1.32 12.93 -3.83
C ASN A 71 0.58 12.10 -4.89
N ASP A 72 -0.69 12.42 -5.12
CA ASP A 72 -1.55 11.68 -6.06
C ASP A 72 -0.99 11.62 -7.48
N ILE A 73 -0.41 12.72 -7.98
CA ILE A 73 0.19 12.79 -9.32
C ILE A 73 1.37 11.83 -9.41
N GLN A 74 2.21 11.78 -8.37
CA GLN A 74 3.35 10.88 -8.30
C GLN A 74 2.90 9.42 -8.25
N LEU A 75 1.89 9.08 -7.43
CA LEU A 75 1.35 7.72 -7.35
C LEU A 75 0.82 7.25 -8.70
N ILE A 76 0.02 8.08 -9.39
CA ILE A 76 -0.50 7.77 -10.73
C ILE A 76 0.65 7.58 -11.73
N THR A 77 1.67 8.44 -11.65
CA THR A 77 2.83 8.36 -12.55
C THR A 77 3.65 7.10 -12.31
N ILE A 78 3.92 6.75 -11.06
CA ILE A 78 4.64 5.53 -10.66
C ILE A 78 3.87 4.28 -11.13
N GLU A 79 2.55 4.24 -10.92
CA GLU A 79 1.71 3.14 -11.39
C GLU A 79 1.77 2.99 -12.92
N ARG A 80 1.71 4.11 -13.65
CA ARG A 80 1.82 4.10 -15.12
C ARG A 80 3.20 3.60 -15.59
N ILE A 81 4.28 4.06 -14.96
CA ILE A 81 5.65 3.61 -15.29
C ILE A 81 5.79 2.11 -15.02
N SER A 82 5.34 1.65 -13.83
CA SER A 82 5.34 0.24 -13.46
C SER A 82 4.60 -0.62 -14.48
N LYS A 83 3.39 -0.22 -14.89
CA LYS A 83 2.61 -0.92 -15.92
C LYS A 83 3.30 -0.91 -17.28
N HIS A 84 3.79 0.24 -17.73
CA HIS A 84 4.41 0.39 -19.05
C HIS A 84 5.67 -0.45 -19.20
N TYR A 85 6.52 -0.47 -18.18
CA TYR A 85 7.77 -1.25 -18.18
C TYR A 85 7.63 -2.64 -17.57
N MET A 86 6.39 -3.08 -17.28
CA MET A 86 6.14 -4.39 -16.72
C MET A 86 6.95 -4.65 -15.43
N HIS A 87 7.25 -3.61 -14.64
CA HIS A 87 8.00 -3.73 -13.40
C HIS A 87 7.04 -3.79 -12.21
N PRO A 88 7.28 -4.60 -11.16
CA PRO A 88 6.53 -4.50 -9.91
C PRO A 88 6.46 -3.05 -9.40
N ILE A 89 5.31 -2.65 -8.87
CA ILE A 89 5.11 -1.27 -8.37
C ILE A 89 5.78 -1.01 -7.02
N GLY A 90 6.01 -2.08 -6.24
CA GLY A 90 6.57 -2.02 -4.89
C GLY A 90 8.08 -2.14 -4.82
#